data_AF-A0A507SSJ5-F1
#
_entry.id   AF-A0A507SSJ5-F1
#
_cell.length_a   1.000
_cell.length_b   1.000
_cell.length_c   1.000
_cell.angle_alpha   90.00
_cell.angle_beta   90.00
_cell.angle_gamma   90.00
#
_symmetry.space_group_name_H-M   'P 1'
#
loop_
_entity.id
_entity.type
_entity.pdbx_description
1 polymer ?
#
loop_
_entity_poly.entity_id
_entity_poly.type
_entity_poly.pdbx_seq_one_letter_code
_entity_poly.pdbx_strand_id
1 'polypeptide(L)'
;MKYKPLQDTTTMEVVQTEIENKDKKQVKDPQGQISPRAFRVIRSEKIIKKLNLGISFSLMLISLILFAFAYSKVPPFDKKYIGYLIFFASTAFIFFALGTKNSIEDVQWSNTIKRYREALSNGDYTSSNTFHLAYKRIVLKGVNITWILIFILTYWGLITAIIFGLYQADRLKLNWQTYIVIDLPWREWLNKGFGNTLLYCLISVIGMCSLVVFYVIMLLVDKKRLADLDDFLGEKSVEIHEQINKARKDRNKAWLIAYLVIVLVTIFIPLTLIALAIWRSVVRRRKTK
;
A
#
# COMPACT_ATOMS: atom_id res chain seq x y z
N MET A 1 -44.08 58.61 39.50
CA MET A 1 -43.23 57.92 38.51
C MET A 1 -43.02 56.49 38.97
N LYS A 2 -43.46 55.51 38.17
CA LYS A 2 -43.39 54.06 38.49
C LYS A 2 -42.14 53.50 37.80
N TYR A 3 -41.17 53.00 38.56
CA TYR A 3 -39.99 52.33 38.01
C TYR A 3 -40.40 50.98 37.41
N LYS A 4 -39.95 50.71 36.18
CA LYS A 4 -40.07 49.40 35.53
C LYS A 4 -38.79 48.58 35.76
N PRO A 5 -38.88 47.25 35.93
CA PRO A 5 -37.73 46.39 36.16
C PRO A 5 -36.83 46.26 34.90
N LEU A 6 -35.52 46.14 35.12
CA LEU A 6 -34.43 46.05 34.12
C LEU A 6 -34.37 44.72 33.33
N GLN A 7 -35.42 43.90 33.39
CA GLN A 7 -35.47 42.61 32.71
C GLN A 7 -36.74 42.51 31.86
N ASP A 8 -36.84 43.40 30.87
CA ASP A 8 -37.81 43.26 29.79
C ASP A 8 -37.12 42.47 28.67
N THR A 9 -37.24 41.14 28.69
CA THR A 9 -36.72 40.25 27.64
C THR A 9 -37.62 40.23 26.39
N THR A 10 -38.58 41.14 26.29
CA THR A 10 -39.56 41.22 25.20
C THR A 10 -39.00 41.74 23.87
N THR A 11 -37.74 42.20 23.85
CA THR A 11 -37.04 42.64 22.62
C THR A 11 -35.68 41.96 22.41
N MET A 12 -35.49 40.75 22.93
CA MET A 12 -34.52 39.84 22.29
C MET A 12 -35.18 39.27 21.05
N GLU A 13 -35.10 40.00 19.94
CA GLU A 13 -35.07 39.37 18.63
C GLU A 13 -33.88 38.40 18.66
N VAL A 14 -34.20 37.15 18.97
CA VAL A 14 -33.38 36.04 18.53
C VAL A 14 -33.43 36.15 17.02
N VAL A 15 -32.43 36.84 16.44
CA VAL A 15 -32.05 36.63 15.06
C VAL A 15 -31.66 35.16 15.01
N GLN A 16 -32.67 34.30 14.81
CA GLN A 16 -32.50 33.01 14.20
C GLN A 16 -31.84 33.38 12.89
N THR A 17 -30.51 33.31 12.88
CA THR A 17 -29.81 33.14 11.64
C THR A 17 -30.41 31.85 11.13
N GLU A 18 -31.40 31.97 10.23
CA GLU A 18 -31.56 31.03 9.14
C GLU A 18 -30.16 30.97 8.54
N ILE A 19 -29.33 30.10 9.11
CA ILE A 19 -28.31 29.40 8.38
C ILE A 19 -29.18 28.67 7.37
N GLU A 20 -29.45 29.36 6.26
CA GLU A 20 -29.88 28.77 5.01
C GLU A 20 -29.11 27.47 4.96
N ASN A 21 -29.82 26.37 5.19
CA ASN A 21 -29.44 25.08 4.67
C ASN A 21 -29.51 25.27 3.15
N LYS A 22 -28.56 26.04 2.59
CA LYS A 22 -28.23 26.00 1.18
C LYS A 22 -28.03 24.54 0.92
N ASP A 23 -29.01 23.99 0.22
CA ASP A 23 -29.14 22.59 -0.11
C ASP A 23 -27.76 22.02 -0.41
N LYS A 24 -27.15 21.40 0.61
CA LYS A 24 -26.01 20.51 0.40
C LYS A 24 -26.62 19.34 -0.33
N LYS A 25 -26.78 19.46 -1.66
CA LYS A 25 -27.40 18.51 -2.60
C LYS A 25 -27.44 17.14 -1.93
N GLN A 26 -28.54 16.86 -1.22
CA GLN A 26 -28.59 15.65 -0.43
C GLN A 26 -28.57 14.53 -1.45
N VAL A 27 -27.50 13.74 -1.43
CA VAL A 27 -27.33 12.63 -2.35
C VAL A 27 -28.36 11.59 -1.94
N LYS A 28 -29.55 11.69 -2.52
CA LYS A 28 -30.63 10.73 -2.31
C LYS A 28 -30.29 9.44 -3.04
N ASP A 29 -30.59 8.31 -2.40
CA ASP A 29 -30.50 7.00 -3.03
C ASP A 29 -31.46 6.95 -4.23
N PRO A 30 -31.03 6.48 -5.41
CA PRO A 30 -31.90 6.37 -6.59
C PRO A 30 -33.19 5.56 -6.37
N GLN A 31 -33.18 4.67 -5.38
CA GLN A 31 -34.32 3.81 -5.01
C GLN A 31 -35.03 4.26 -3.73
N GLY A 32 -34.54 5.31 -3.05
CA GLY A 32 -35.16 5.86 -1.83
C GLY A 32 -35.18 4.93 -0.62
N GLN A 33 -34.56 3.75 -0.69
CA GLN A 33 -34.60 2.73 0.36
C GLN A 33 -33.51 2.93 1.42
N ILE A 34 -32.38 3.53 1.02
CA ILE A 34 -31.22 3.72 1.89
C ILE A 34 -31.16 5.17 2.39
N SER A 35 -30.83 5.37 3.68
CA SER A 35 -30.61 6.72 4.22
C SER A 35 -29.56 7.49 3.40
N PRO A 36 -29.75 8.79 3.09
CA PRO A 36 -28.82 9.58 2.27
C PRO A 36 -27.37 9.57 2.78
N ARG A 37 -27.19 9.36 4.09
CA ARG A 37 -25.88 9.24 4.74
C ARG A 37 -25.21 7.89 4.45
N ALA A 38 -25.93 6.77 4.59
CA ALA A 38 -25.43 5.44 4.24
C ALA A 38 -25.11 5.33 2.74
N PHE A 39 -25.95 5.90 1.89
CA PHE A 39 -25.73 5.93 0.45
C PHE A 39 -24.46 6.71 0.05
N ARG A 40 -24.12 7.79 0.77
CA ARG A 40 -22.87 8.54 0.55
C ARG A 40 -21.64 7.67 0.81
N VAL A 41 -21.64 6.87 1.87
CA VAL A 41 -20.55 5.94 2.21
C VAL A 41 -20.40 4.86 1.13
N ILE A 42 -21.52 4.26 0.72
CA ILE A 42 -21.55 3.23 -0.34
C ILE A 42 -21.02 3.79 -1.67
N ARG A 43 -21.41 5.01 -2.04
CA ARG A 43 -20.95 5.68 -3.25
C ARG A 43 -19.45 5.97 -3.20
N SER A 44 -18.96 6.50 -2.09
CA SER A 44 -17.53 6.75 -1.89
C SER A 44 -16.72 5.47 -1.98
N GLU A 45 -17.17 4.37 -1.37
CA GLU A 45 -16.51 3.07 -1.45
C GLU A 45 -16.46 2.55 -2.90
N LYS A 46 -17.56 2.68 -3.65
CA LYS A 46 -17.62 2.29 -5.06
C LYS A 46 -16.66 3.10 -5.93
N ILE A 47 -16.52 4.41 -5.67
CA ILE A 47 -15.57 5.27 -6.38
C ILE A 47 -14.13 4.86 -6.07
N ILE A 48 -13.80 4.63 -4.79
CA ILE A 48 -12.45 4.20 -4.38
C ILE A 48 -12.08 2.86 -5.01
N LYS A 49 -13.01 1.90 -5.03
CA LYS A 49 -12.78 0.59 -5.67
C LYS A 49 -12.54 0.71 -7.17
N LYS A 50 -13.35 1.51 -7.87
CA LYS A 50 -13.16 1.79 -9.30
C LYS A 50 -11.84 2.50 -9.59
N LEU A 51 -11.45 3.48 -8.76
CA LEU A 51 -10.17 4.16 -8.89
C LEU A 51 -9.00 3.20 -8.69
N ASN A 52 -9.02 2.38 -7.64
CA ASN A 52 -7.96 1.39 -7.40
C ASN A 52 -7.85 0.36 -8.52
N LEU A 53 -8.98 -0.08 -9.07
CA LEU A 53 -9.03 -0.97 -10.23
C LEU A 53 -8.42 -0.29 -11.47
N GLY A 54 -8.83 0.94 -11.77
CA GLY A 54 -8.29 1.72 -12.89
C GLY A 54 -6.79 1.99 -12.77
N ILE A 55 -6.30 2.33 -11.57
CA ILE A 55 -4.87 2.53 -11.31
C ILE A 55 -4.10 1.22 -11.52
N SER A 56 -4.62 0.10 -11.03
CA SER A 56 -3.94 -1.20 -11.15
C SER A 56 -3.82 -1.63 -12.62
N PHE A 57 -4.89 -1.53 -13.40
CA PHE A 57 -4.86 -1.89 -14.83
C PHE A 57 -4.08 -0.90 -15.69
N SER A 58 -4.12 0.40 -15.39
CA SER A 58 -3.31 1.39 -16.11
C SER A 58 -1.81 1.18 -15.88
N LEU A 59 -1.38 0.92 -14.64
CA LEU A 59 0.01 0.60 -14.34
C LEU A 59 0.47 -0.71 -14.99
N MET A 60 -0.41 -1.73 -15.02
CA MET A 60 -0.16 -2.96 -15.78
C MET A 60 0.07 -2.67 -17.27
N LEU A 61 -0.81 -1.89 -17.90
CA LEU A 61 -0.69 -1.52 -19.31
C LEU A 61 0.58 -0.73 -19.60
N ILE A 62 0.91 0.26 -18.77
CA ILE A 62 2.17 1.03 -18.90
C ILE A 62 3.36 0.07 -18.83
N SER A 63 3.36 -0.87 -17.87
CA SER A 63 4.43 -1.84 -17.73
C SER A 63 4.56 -2.77 -18.94
N LEU A 64 3.45 -3.19 -19.55
CA LEU A 64 3.45 -3.99 -20.78
C LEU A 64 3.95 -3.21 -21.99
N ILE A 65 3.58 -1.92 -22.10
CA ILE A 65 4.08 -1.03 -23.17
C ILE A 65 5.60 -0.85 -23.03
N LEU A 66 6.09 -0.58 -21.82
CA LEU A 66 7.53 -0.46 -21.56
C LEU A 66 8.28 -1.77 -21.82
N PHE A 67 7.67 -2.92 -21.48
CA PHE A 67 8.20 -4.23 -21.84
C PHE A 67 8.29 -4.41 -23.36
N ALA A 68 7.25 -4.05 -24.10
CA ALA A 68 7.22 -4.13 -25.56
C ALA A 68 8.28 -3.22 -26.20
N PHE A 69 8.45 -1.99 -25.71
CA PHE A 69 9.50 -1.07 -26.18
C PHE A 69 10.90 -1.61 -25.90
N ALA A 70 11.15 -2.16 -24.70
CA ALA A 70 12.42 -2.78 -24.36
C ALA A 70 12.70 -4.05 -25.18
N TYR A 71 11.67 -4.83 -25.53
CA TYR A 71 11.81 -6.04 -26.34
C TYR A 71 12.08 -5.73 -27.82
N SER A 72 11.34 -4.76 -28.36
CA SER A 72 11.41 -4.29 -29.75
C SER A 72 12.58 -3.35 -30.03
N LYS A 73 13.38 -3.01 -29.01
CA LYS A 73 14.55 -2.11 -29.09
C LYS A 73 14.19 -0.70 -29.61
N VAL A 74 13.03 -0.19 -29.19
CA VAL A 74 12.60 1.18 -29.54
C VAL A 74 13.30 2.15 -28.58
N PRO A 75 13.81 3.31 -29.04
CA PRO A 75 14.39 4.33 -28.17
C PRO A 75 13.45 4.65 -26.99
N PRO A 76 13.95 4.68 -25.74
CA PRO A 76 15.35 4.81 -25.32
C PRO A 76 16.14 3.49 -25.16
N PHE A 77 15.62 2.35 -25.63
CA PHE A 77 16.24 1.04 -25.45
C PHE A 77 16.96 0.57 -26.72
N ASP A 78 18.21 0.99 -26.93
CA ASP A 78 18.97 0.62 -28.14
C ASP A 78 19.41 -0.86 -28.17
N LYS A 79 19.38 -1.54 -27.02
CA LYS A 79 19.77 -2.95 -26.86
C LYS A 79 18.75 -3.71 -26.00
N LYS A 80 18.74 -5.04 -26.14
CA LYS A 80 17.94 -5.93 -25.29
C LYS A 80 18.55 -6.01 -23.90
N TYR A 81 18.12 -5.11 -23.02
CA TYR A 81 18.51 -5.11 -21.61
C TYR A 81 17.63 -6.07 -20.82
N ILE A 82 18.16 -7.25 -20.53
CA ILE A 82 17.44 -8.34 -19.86
C ILE A 82 16.92 -7.88 -18.48
N GLY A 83 17.66 -7.02 -17.78
CA GLY A 83 17.24 -6.50 -16.47
C GLY A 83 15.92 -5.71 -16.52
N TYR A 84 15.75 -4.86 -17.54
CA TYR A 84 14.50 -4.11 -17.72
C TYR A 84 13.33 -5.00 -18.15
N LEU A 85 13.58 -6.02 -18.98
CA LEU A 85 12.55 -6.97 -19.39
C LEU A 85 11.98 -7.73 -18.18
N ILE A 86 12.86 -8.24 -17.32
CA ILE A 86 12.43 -8.93 -16.08
C ILE A 86 11.68 -7.96 -15.18
N PHE A 87 12.21 -6.75 -14.98
CA PHE A 87 11.58 -5.75 -14.13
C PHE A 87 10.16 -5.37 -14.59
N PHE A 88 9.98 -5.06 -15.88
CA PHE A 88 8.66 -4.71 -16.43
C PHE A 88 7.71 -5.90 -16.49
N ALA A 89 8.20 -7.11 -16.75
CA ALA A 89 7.36 -8.31 -16.70
C ALA A 89 6.87 -8.62 -15.29
N SER A 90 7.75 -8.60 -14.29
CA SER A 90 7.38 -8.80 -12.89
C SER A 90 6.40 -7.73 -12.40
N THR A 91 6.64 -6.47 -12.76
CA THR A 91 5.77 -5.35 -12.41
C THR A 91 4.37 -5.51 -13.02
N ALA A 92 4.28 -5.86 -14.31
CA ALA A 92 3.01 -6.12 -14.98
C ALA A 92 2.24 -7.27 -14.32
N PHE A 93 2.93 -8.36 -13.98
CA PHE A 93 2.31 -9.51 -13.31
C PHE A 93 1.75 -9.16 -11.93
N ILE A 94 2.48 -8.38 -11.13
CA ILE A 94 2.02 -7.92 -9.81
C ILE A 94 0.75 -7.07 -9.95
N PHE A 95 0.74 -6.10 -10.87
CA PHE A 95 -0.42 -5.25 -11.07
C PHE A 95 -1.63 -6.00 -11.67
N PHE A 96 -1.40 -7.03 -12.49
CA PHE A 96 -2.44 -7.93 -12.94
C PHE A 96 -3.09 -8.69 -11.78
N ALA A 97 -2.28 -9.27 -10.88
CA ALA A 97 -2.77 -9.97 -9.70
C ALA A 97 -3.56 -9.04 -8.76
N LEU A 98 -3.06 -7.82 -8.52
CA LEU A 98 -3.75 -6.81 -7.73
C LEU A 98 -5.05 -6.33 -8.39
N GLY A 99 -5.03 -6.09 -9.70
CA GLY A 99 -6.21 -5.74 -10.48
C GLY A 99 -7.30 -6.81 -10.39
N THR A 100 -6.92 -8.08 -10.55
CA THR A 100 -7.83 -9.23 -10.45
C THR A 100 -8.45 -9.33 -9.06
N LYS A 101 -7.64 -9.22 -8.00
CA LYS A 101 -8.13 -9.21 -6.62
C LYS A 101 -9.14 -8.07 -6.39
N ASN A 102 -8.83 -6.86 -6.86
CA ASN A 102 -9.71 -5.70 -6.73
C ASN A 102 -11.03 -5.89 -7.50
N SER A 103 -10.99 -6.51 -8.68
CA SER A 103 -12.19 -6.86 -9.46
C SER A 103 -13.08 -7.83 -8.69
N ILE A 104 -12.51 -8.87 -8.08
CA ILE A 104 -13.27 -9.82 -7.25
C ILE A 104 -13.94 -9.11 -6.08
N GLU A 105 -13.22 -8.21 -5.40
CA GLU A 105 -13.76 -7.43 -4.28
C GLU A 105 -14.85 -6.42 -4.70
N ASP A 106 -14.82 -5.90 -5.93
CA ASP A 106 -15.86 -5.03 -6.47
C ASP A 106 -17.15 -5.81 -6.81
N VAL A 107 -17.01 -7.00 -7.39
CA VAL A 107 -18.13 -7.91 -7.65
C VAL A 107 -18.78 -8.37 -6.35
N GLN A 108 -17.98 -8.80 -5.37
CA GLN A 108 -18.48 -9.19 -4.05
C GLN A 108 -19.26 -8.04 -3.38
N TRP A 109 -18.73 -6.82 -3.46
CA TRP A 109 -19.37 -5.66 -2.87
C TRP A 109 -20.67 -5.28 -3.56
N SER A 110 -20.71 -5.35 -4.89
CA SER A 110 -21.93 -5.15 -5.65
C SER A 110 -23.02 -6.17 -5.26
N ASN A 111 -22.63 -7.42 -5.00
CA ASN A 111 -23.55 -8.45 -4.51
C ASN A 111 -24.00 -8.21 -3.06
N THR A 112 -23.10 -7.73 -2.19
CA THR A 112 -23.47 -7.36 -0.81
C THR A 112 -24.46 -6.21 -0.79
N ILE A 113 -24.30 -5.19 -1.64
CA ILE A 113 -25.25 -4.07 -1.74
C ILE A 113 -26.63 -4.57 -2.21
N LYS A 114 -26.67 -5.50 -3.18
CA LYS A 114 -27.93 -6.09 -3.65
C LYS A 114 -28.66 -6.82 -2.51
N ARG A 115 -27.96 -7.71 -1.80
CA ARG A 115 -28.50 -8.43 -0.63
C ARG A 115 -28.96 -7.49 0.48
N TYR A 116 -28.21 -6.41 0.71
CA TYR A 116 -28.57 -5.39 1.68
C TYR A 116 -29.88 -4.69 1.32
N ARG A 117 -30.05 -4.33 0.05
CA ARG A 117 -31.30 -3.73 -0.47
C ARG A 117 -32.47 -4.71 -0.37
N GLU A 118 -32.25 -5.98 -0.70
CA GLU A 118 -33.26 -7.04 -0.55
C GLU A 118 -33.69 -7.22 0.92
N ALA A 119 -32.73 -7.23 1.86
CA ALA A 119 -33.03 -7.33 3.30
C ALA A 119 -33.82 -6.12 3.83
N LEU A 120 -33.46 -4.91 3.38
CA LEU A 120 -34.22 -3.68 3.70
C LEU A 120 -35.63 -3.71 3.12
N SER A 121 -35.79 -4.21 1.89
CA SER A 121 -37.11 -4.39 1.28
C SER A 121 -37.97 -5.41 2.03
N ASN A 122 -37.34 -6.37 2.71
CA ASN A 122 -38.00 -7.40 3.52
C ASN A 122 -38.23 -6.96 4.99
N GLY A 123 -37.86 -5.73 5.37
CA GLY A 123 -38.11 -5.18 6.71
C GLY A 123 -37.11 -5.60 7.79
N ASP A 124 -35.97 -6.19 7.42
CA ASP A 124 -34.96 -6.65 8.39
C ASP A 124 -33.95 -5.52 8.71
N TYR A 125 -34.17 -4.81 9.81
CA TYR A 125 -33.40 -3.63 10.22
C TYR A 125 -32.12 -3.94 11.01
N THR A 126 -31.69 -5.20 11.07
CA THR A 126 -30.41 -5.63 11.69
C THR A 126 -29.14 -5.14 10.94
N SER A 127 -29.33 -4.26 9.96
CA SER A 127 -28.34 -3.66 9.04
C SER A 127 -27.27 -2.76 9.67
N SER A 128 -27.38 -2.39 10.95
CA SER A 128 -26.34 -1.62 11.66
C SER A 128 -25.02 -2.40 11.82
N ASN A 129 -25.07 -3.74 11.81
CA ASN A 129 -23.91 -4.61 11.97
C ASN A 129 -22.91 -4.51 10.79
N THR A 130 -23.39 -4.13 9.61
CA THR A 130 -22.59 -4.00 8.38
C THR A 130 -21.57 -2.85 8.43
N PHE A 131 -21.88 -1.76 9.15
CA PHE A 131 -20.98 -0.61 9.28
C PHE A 131 -19.81 -0.91 10.22
N HIS A 132 -20.04 -1.65 11.31
CA HIS A 132 -18.99 -2.10 12.22
C HIS A 132 -18.00 -3.06 11.52
N LEU A 133 -18.51 -3.97 10.69
CA LEU A 133 -17.67 -4.87 9.87
C LEU A 133 -16.84 -4.10 8.84
N ALA A 134 -17.41 -3.09 8.19
CA ALA A 134 -16.70 -2.22 7.26
C ALA A 134 -15.59 -1.42 7.96
N TYR A 135 -15.88 -0.83 9.12
CA TYR A 135 -14.92 -0.07 9.92
C TYR A 135 -13.75 -0.97 10.38
N LYS A 136 -14.03 -2.15 10.95
CA LYS A 136 -13.00 -3.14 11.32
C LYS A 136 -12.14 -3.55 10.13
N ARG A 137 -12.73 -3.73 8.95
CA ARG A 137 -12.01 -4.11 7.72
C ARG A 137 -11.06 -3.01 7.25
N ILE A 138 -11.46 -1.73 7.36
CA ILE A 138 -10.61 -0.58 7.00
C ILE A 138 -9.41 -0.48 7.94
N VAL A 139 -9.63 -0.56 9.26
CA VAL A 139 -8.53 -0.49 10.24
C VAL A 139 -7.53 -1.63 10.07
N LEU A 140 -8.01 -2.86 9.87
CA LEU A 140 -7.13 -4.03 9.66
C LEU A 140 -6.41 -3.98 8.30
N LYS A 141 -7.04 -3.42 7.26
CA LYS A 141 -6.42 -3.20 5.95
C LYS A 141 -5.23 -2.24 6.08
N GLY A 142 -5.35 -1.18 6.88
CA GLY A 142 -4.26 -0.25 7.14
C GLY A 142 -2.99 -0.94 7.63
N VAL A 143 -3.11 -1.81 8.65
CA VAL A 143 -1.97 -2.58 9.18
C VAL A 143 -1.30 -3.44 8.11
N ASN A 144 -2.11 -4.14 7.30
CA ASN A 144 -1.57 -4.98 6.23
C ASN A 144 -0.82 -4.16 5.17
N ILE A 145 -1.35 -3.00 4.78
CA ILE A 145 -0.70 -2.11 3.81
C ILE A 145 0.63 -1.59 4.35
N THR A 146 0.67 -1.19 5.63
CA THR A 146 1.91 -0.75 6.29
C THR A 146 2.98 -1.84 6.24
N TRP A 147 2.63 -3.08 6.58
CA TRP A 147 3.59 -4.17 6.54
C TRP A 147 4.03 -4.51 5.12
N ILE A 148 3.10 -4.60 4.17
CA ILE A 148 3.45 -4.82 2.75
C ILE A 148 4.43 -3.75 2.26
N LEU A 149 4.22 -2.48 2.63
CA LEU A 149 5.16 -1.40 2.32
C LEU A 149 6.54 -1.66 2.93
N ILE A 150 6.62 -2.00 4.22
CA ILE A 150 7.88 -2.29 4.91
C ILE A 150 8.62 -3.44 4.21
N PHE A 151 7.91 -4.51 3.85
CA PHE A 151 8.47 -5.62 3.09
C PHE A 151 9.04 -5.15 1.74
N ILE A 152 8.24 -4.44 0.94
CA ILE A 152 8.66 -3.96 -0.38
C ILE A 152 9.89 -3.06 -0.25
N LEU A 153 9.88 -2.08 0.66
CA LEU A 153 11.01 -1.17 0.86
C LEU A 153 12.26 -1.91 1.35
N THR A 154 12.12 -2.88 2.25
CA THR A 154 13.27 -3.66 2.75
C THR A 154 13.90 -4.47 1.62
N TYR A 155 13.11 -5.26 0.88
CA TYR A 155 13.65 -6.15 -0.15
C TYR A 155 14.09 -5.41 -1.41
N TRP A 156 13.28 -4.45 -1.89
CA TRP A 156 13.66 -3.64 -3.04
C TRP A 156 14.89 -2.78 -2.71
N GLY A 157 14.89 -2.13 -1.54
CA GLY A 157 16.05 -1.35 -1.08
C GLY A 157 17.31 -2.20 -0.96
N LEU A 158 17.21 -3.40 -0.41
CA LEU A 158 18.33 -4.33 -0.28
C LEU A 158 18.84 -4.79 -1.66
N ILE A 159 17.96 -5.14 -2.60
CA ILE A 159 18.35 -5.50 -3.97
C ILE A 159 19.05 -4.33 -4.65
N THR A 160 18.49 -3.12 -4.57
CA THR A 160 19.10 -1.91 -5.16
C THR A 160 20.45 -1.61 -4.52
N ALA A 161 20.59 -1.76 -3.20
CA ALA A 161 21.85 -1.58 -2.49
C ALA A 161 22.90 -2.62 -2.87
N ILE A 162 22.52 -3.89 -3.04
CA ILE A 162 23.42 -4.95 -3.54
C ILE A 162 23.90 -4.61 -4.95
N ILE A 163 23.00 -4.24 -5.86
CA ILE A 163 23.35 -3.89 -7.25
C ILE A 163 24.30 -2.69 -7.27
N PHE A 164 24.03 -1.66 -6.48
CA PHE A 164 24.88 -0.48 -6.37
C PHE A 164 26.26 -0.82 -5.76
N GLY A 165 26.29 -1.61 -4.68
CA GLY A 165 27.53 -2.05 -4.03
C GLY A 165 28.40 -2.90 -4.96
N LEU A 166 27.80 -3.83 -5.71
CA LEU A 166 28.49 -4.64 -6.72
C LEU A 166 28.99 -3.78 -7.89
N TYR A 167 28.24 -2.75 -8.29
CA TYR A 167 28.68 -1.81 -9.31
C TYR A 167 29.92 -1.02 -8.86
N GLN A 168 29.94 -0.57 -7.60
CA GLN A 168 31.06 0.20 -7.06
C GLN A 168 32.30 -0.66 -6.72
N ALA A 169 32.11 -1.93 -6.40
CA ALA A 169 33.20 -2.88 -6.21
C ALA A 169 33.99 -3.17 -7.51
N ASP A 170 33.41 -2.84 -8.68
CA ASP A 170 33.97 -2.94 -10.04
C ASP A 170 34.36 -4.36 -10.47
N ARG A 171 35.40 -4.92 -9.82
CA ARG A 171 35.94 -6.26 -10.07
C ARG A 171 36.28 -6.96 -8.77
N LEU A 172 35.85 -8.22 -8.67
CA LEU A 172 36.26 -9.09 -7.58
C LEU A 172 37.35 -10.04 -8.11
N LYS A 173 38.60 -9.79 -7.71
CA LYS A 173 39.75 -10.63 -8.05
C LYS A 173 40.08 -11.55 -6.88
N LEU A 174 39.72 -12.83 -7.00
CA LEU A 174 40.14 -13.86 -6.07
C LEU A 174 41.28 -14.67 -6.69
N ASN A 175 42.50 -14.41 -6.24
CA ASN A 175 43.64 -15.28 -6.51
C ASN A 175 43.72 -16.35 -5.42
N TRP A 176 43.31 -17.57 -5.75
CA TRP A 176 43.67 -18.75 -4.98
C TRP A 176 44.94 -19.33 -5.58
N GLN A 177 45.92 -19.67 -4.73
CA GLN A 177 47.24 -20.14 -5.15
C GLN A 177 47.12 -21.17 -6.30
N THR A 178 47.67 -20.74 -7.43
CA THR A 178 48.15 -21.50 -8.60
C THR A 178 47.19 -22.06 -9.66
N TYR A 179 45.87 -22.20 -9.45
CA TYR A 179 45.02 -22.81 -10.53
C TYR A 179 43.66 -22.17 -10.81
N ILE A 180 43.13 -21.30 -9.96
CA ILE A 180 41.81 -20.69 -10.20
C ILE A 180 41.90 -19.18 -9.96
N VAL A 181 41.93 -18.43 -11.06
CA VAL A 181 41.76 -16.97 -11.07
C VAL A 181 40.29 -16.70 -11.38
N ILE A 182 39.53 -16.33 -10.36
CA ILE A 182 38.15 -15.84 -10.55
C ILE A 182 38.25 -14.32 -10.70
N ASP A 183 38.14 -13.82 -11.93
CA ASP A 183 37.92 -12.41 -12.23
C ASP A 183 36.44 -12.23 -12.60
N LEU A 184 35.66 -11.67 -11.68
CA LEU A 184 34.24 -11.35 -11.90
C LEU A 184 34.12 -9.84 -12.17
N PRO A 185 33.96 -9.42 -13.44
CA PRO A 185 33.77 -8.01 -13.79
C PRO A 185 32.31 -7.61 -13.59
N TRP A 186 31.91 -7.41 -12.33
CA TRP A 186 30.55 -7.06 -11.94
C TRP A 186 30.02 -5.84 -12.68
N ARG A 187 30.84 -4.80 -12.86
CA ARG A 187 30.46 -3.59 -13.56
C ARG A 187 30.09 -3.84 -15.01
N GLU A 188 30.82 -4.69 -15.71
CA GLU A 188 30.54 -5.02 -17.11
C GLU A 188 29.28 -5.87 -17.24
N TRP A 189 29.07 -6.82 -16.32
CA TRP A 189 27.86 -7.65 -16.31
C TRP A 189 26.61 -6.82 -16.01
N LEU A 190 26.69 -5.91 -15.03
CA LEU A 190 25.58 -5.03 -14.67
C LEU A 190 25.30 -3.99 -15.78
N ASN A 191 26.33 -3.41 -16.41
CA ASN A 191 26.13 -2.52 -17.55
C ASN A 191 25.60 -3.26 -18.79
N LYS A 192 25.96 -4.53 -19.01
CA LYS A 192 25.34 -5.34 -20.06
C LYS A 192 23.86 -5.64 -19.75
N GLY A 193 23.53 -5.90 -18.48
CA GLY A 193 22.17 -6.21 -18.04
C GLY A 193 21.21 -5.01 -18.06
N PHE A 194 21.68 -3.84 -17.61
CA PHE A 194 20.88 -2.63 -17.39
C PHE A 194 21.23 -1.46 -18.32
N GLY A 195 22.27 -1.58 -19.15
CA GLY A 195 22.80 -0.48 -19.98
C GLY A 195 23.56 0.54 -19.15
N ASN A 196 22.82 1.28 -18.32
CA ASN A 196 23.34 2.20 -17.31
C ASN A 196 22.81 1.78 -15.93
N THR A 197 23.65 1.08 -15.17
CA THR A 197 23.29 0.59 -13.83
C THR A 197 23.00 1.72 -12.85
N LEU A 198 23.71 2.86 -12.96
CA LEU A 198 23.45 4.03 -12.10
C LEU A 198 22.05 4.59 -12.34
N LEU A 199 21.63 4.67 -13.61
CA LEU A 199 20.29 5.12 -13.99
C LEU A 199 19.23 4.17 -13.43
N TYR A 200 19.44 2.86 -13.52
CA TYR A 200 18.55 1.86 -12.92
C TYR A 200 18.42 2.03 -11.39
N CYS A 201 19.54 2.21 -10.69
CA CYS A 201 19.54 2.46 -9.25
C CYS A 201 18.79 3.76 -8.90
N LEU A 202 19.00 4.82 -9.68
CA LEU A 202 18.33 6.11 -9.49
C LEU A 202 16.81 5.99 -9.70
N ILE A 203 16.36 5.32 -10.77
CA ILE A 203 14.94 5.03 -11.00
C ILE A 203 14.36 4.22 -9.82
N SER A 204 15.10 3.24 -9.33
CA SER A 204 14.65 2.42 -8.19
C SER A 204 14.47 3.25 -6.92
N VAL A 205 15.39 4.17 -6.63
CA VAL A 205 15.29 5.08 -5.46
C VAL A 205 14.11 6.04 -5.62
N ILE A 206 13.93 6.64 -6.79
CA ILE A 206 12.77 7.50 -7.08
C ILE A 206 11.46 6.70 -6.96
N GLY A 207 11.46 5.45 -7.44
CA GLY A 207 10.34 4.52 -7.31
C GLY A 207 9.98 4.26 -5.85
N MET A 208 10.97 3.97 -5.00
CA MET A 208 10.75 3.78 -3.57
C MET A 208 10.21 5.06 -2.89
N CYS A 209 10.78 6.23 -3.19
CA CYS A 209 10.29 7.51 -2.67
C CYS A 209 8.84 7.79 -3.07
N SER A 210 8.49 7.58 -4.35
CA SER A 210 7.12 7.78 -4.83
C SER A 210 6.12 6.82 -4.17
N LEU A 211 6.54 5.58 -3.89
CA LEU A 211 5.74 4.59 -3.17
C LEU A 211 5.44 5.05 -1.73
N VAL A 212 6.43 5.62 -1.03
CA VAL A 212 6.23 6.21 0.32
C VAL A 212 5.23 7.36 0.27
N VAL A 213 5.36 8.27 -0.69
CA VAL A 213 4.42 9.40 -0.85
C VAL A 213 3.01 8.88 -1.12
N PHE A 214 2.85 7.90 -2.01
CA PHE A 214 1.55 7.28 -2.30
C PHE A 214 0.93 6.64 -1.05
N TYR A 215 1.75 5.95 -0.25
CA TYR A 215 1.30 5.38 1.03
C TYR A 215 0.80 6.45 2.01
N VAL A 216 1.52 7.58 2.14
CA VAL A 216 1.10 8.68 3.01
C VAL A 216 -0.24 9.25 2.56
N ILE A 217 -0.45 9.46 1.26
CA ILE A 217 -1.72 9.94 0.71
C ILE A 217 -2.85 8.95 1.04
N MET A 218 -2.63 7.66 0.84
CA MET A 218 -3.61 6.61 1.17
C MET A 218 -3.97 6.61 2.66
N LEU A 219 -2.96 6.76 3.53
CA LEU A 219 -3.17 6.82 4.99
C LEU A 219 -3.97 8.06 5.39
N LEU A 220 -3.72 9.22 4.76
CA LEU A 220 -4.50 10.44 5.00
C LEU A 220 -5.96 10.28 4.57
N VAL A 221 -6.20 9.67 3.41
CA VAL A 221 -7.56 9.37 2.93
C VAL A 221 -8.27 8.42 3.91
N ASP A 222 -7.62 7.34 4.32
CA ASP A 222 -8.22 6.41 5.27
C ASP A 222 -8.44 7.03 6.66
N LYS A 223 -7.54 7.91 7.13
CA LYS A 223 -7.72 8.65 8.39
C LYS A 223 -8.93 9.58 8.32
N LYS A 224 -9.11 10.32 7.22
CA LYS A 224 -10.29 11.15 7.00
C LYS A 224 -11.57 10.31 7.03
N ARG A 225 -11.56 9.15 6.36
CA ARG A 225 -12.71 8.24 6.32
C ARG A 225 -13.05 7.64 7.69
N LEU A 226 -12.03 7.32 8.49
CA LEU A 226 -12.25 6.81 9.85
C LEU A 226 -12.83 7.87 10.77
N ALA A 227 -12.36 9.12 10.68
CA ALA A 227 -12.93 10.24 11.44
C ALA A 227 -14.40 10.47 11.05
N ASP A 228 -14.70 10.47 9.75
CA ASP A 228 -16.08 10.58 9.28
C ASP A 228 -16.95 9.43 9.83
N LEU A 229 -16.41 8.21 9.96
CA LEU A 229 -17.12 7.03 10.50
C LEU A 229 -17.28 7.04 12.02
N ASP A 230 -16.33 7.62 12.76
CA ASP A 230 -16.35 7.68 14.23
C ASP A 230 -17.51 8.58 14.70
N ASP A 231 -17.73 9.70 14.01
CA ASP A 231 -18.86 10.60 14.23
C ASP A 231 -20.23 9.92 14.06
N PHE A 232 -20.31 8.78 13.35
CA PHE A 232 -21.56 8.00 13.20
C PHE A 232 -21.82 7.00 14.33
N LEU A 233 -20.80 6.60 15.11
CA LEU A 233 -20.89 5.46 16.03
C LEU A 233 -21.34 5.83 17.45
N GLY A 234 -21.31 7.11 17.83
CA GLY A 234 -21.83 7.60 19.11
C GLY A 234 -21.24 6.89 20.34
N GLU A 235 -22.02 6.71 21.40
CA GLU A 235 -21.58 6.12 22.68
C GLU A 235 -21.20 4.62 22.59
N LYS A 236 -21.73 3.88 21.60
CA LYS A 236 -21.32 2.48 21.33
C LYS A 236 -19.95 2.39 20.64
N SER A 237 -19.34 3.51 20.26
CA SER A 237 -18.01 3.56 19.65
C SER A 237 -16.93 3.01 20.58
N VAL A 238 -17.00 3.27 21.89
CA VAL A 238 -15.89 2.98 22.84
C VAL A 238 -15.58 1.49 22.94
N GLU A 239 -16.58 0.65 23.13
CA GLU A 239 -16.42 -0.82 23.26
C GLU A 239 -15.96 -1.45 21.93
N ILE A 240 -16.44 -0.90 20.80
CA ILE A 240 -16.04 -1.32 19.46
C ILE A 240 -14.60 -0.87 19.16
N HIS A 241 -14.21 0.34 19.58
CA HIS A 241 -12.87 0.88 19.40
C HIS A 241 -11.84 0.04 20.15
N GLU A 242 -12.17 -0.43 21.36
CA GLU A 242 -11.31 -1.30 22.14
C GLU A 242 -11.10 -2.67 21.47
N GLN A 243 -12.17 -3.32 21.01
CA GLN A 243 -12.08 -4.59 20.27
C GLN A 243 -11.24 -4.45 18.99
N ILE A 244 -11.37 -3.32 18.30
CA ILE A 244 -10.63 -3.05 17.06
C ILE A 244 -9.16 -2.75 17.35
N ASN A 245 -8.86 -1.97 18.38
CA ASN A 245 -7.48 -1.69 18.79
C ASN A 245 -6.75 -2.96 19.23
N LYS A 246 -7.45 -3.86 19.93
CA LYS A 246 -6.92 -5.20 20.25
C LYS A 246 -6.62 -6.00 18.98
N ALA A 247 -7.57 -6.09 18.06
CA ALA A 247 -7.36 -6.78 16.77
C ALA A 247 -6.22 -6.15 15.93
N ARG A 248 -6.05 -4.83 15.99
CA ARG A 248 -4.95 -4.09 15.36
C ARG A 248 -3.61 -4.50 15.97
N LYS A 249 -3.51 -4.54 17.29
CA LYS A 249 -2.30 -4.93 18.03
C LYS A 249 -1.90 -6.37 17.73
N ASP A 250 -2.87 -7.29 17.75
CA ASP A 250 -2.63 -8.72 17.46
C ASP A 250 -2.15 -8.91 16.02
N ARG A 251 -2.80 -8.25 15.05
CA ARG A 251 -2.38 -8.29 13.64
C ARG A 251 -0.98 -7.70 13.46
N ASN A 252 -0.66 -6.60 14.14
CA ASN A 252 0.66 -5.97 14.09
C ASN A 252 1.74 -6.90 14.66
N LYS A 253 1.45 -7.56 15.79
CA LYS A 253 2.35 -8.56 16.39
C LYS A 253 2.59 -9.74 15.45
N ALA A 254 1.54 -10.27 14.83
CA ALA A 254 1.66 -11.38 13.88
C ALA A 254 2.55 -11.02 12.68
N TRP A 255 2.35 -9.83 12.09
CA TRP A 255 3.19 -9.36 11.00
C TRP A 255 4.63 -9.06 11.42
N LEU A 256 4.85 -8.53 12.62
CA LEU A 256 6.19 -8.32 13.16
C LEU A 256 6.96 -9.63 13.29
N ILE A 257 6.31 -10.66 13.84
CA ILE A 257 6.90 -12.00 13.94
C ILE A 257 7.20 -12.55 12.54
N ALA A 258 6.25 -12.46 11.61
CA ALA A 258 6.45 -12.91 10.23
C ALA A 258 7.62 -12.16 9.56
N TYR A 259 7.70 -10.85 9.74
CA TYR A 259 8.80 -10.02 9.23
C TYR A 259 10.15 -10.47 9.79
N LEU A 260 10.26 -10.62 11.11
CA LEU A 260 11.50 -11.08 11.74
C LEU A 260 11.91 -12.46 11.24
N VAL A 261 10.98 -13.41 11.13
CA VAL A 261 11.27 -14.76 10.62
C VAL A 261 11.73 -14.71 9.17
N ILE A 262 11.03 -13.99 8.30
CA ILE A 262 11.39 -13.92 6.88
C ILE A 262 12.73 -13.21 6.71
N VAL A 263 12.97 -12.08 7.39
CA VAL A 263 14.26 -11.37 7.36
C VAL A 263 15.39 -12.23 7.90
N LEU A 264 15.17 -12.97 8.99
CA LEU A 264 16.18 -13.84 9.57
C LEU A 264 16.56 -14.95 8.59
N VAL A 265 15.58 -15.60 7.96
CA VAL A 265 15.81 -16.68 7.01
C VAL A 265 16.42 -16.17 5.69
N THR A 266 15.95 -15.04 5.17
CA THR A 266 16.34 -14.57 3.83
C THR A 266 17.59 -13.68 3.82
N ILE A 267 17.89 -12.98 4.92
CA ILE A 267 19.01 -12.05 5.00
C ILE A 267 20.07 -12.59 5.97
N PHE A 268 19.71 -12.90 7.21
CA PHE A 268 20.72 -13.29 8.22
C PHE A 268 21.35 -14.65 7.95
N ILE A 269 20.58 -15.67 7.56
CA ILE A 269 21.15 -16.99 7.22
C ILE A 269 22.19 -16.90 6.10
N PRO A 270 21.90 -16.33 4.91
CA PRO A 270 22.92 -16.25 3.86
C PRO A 270 24.11 -15.37 4.28
N LEU A 271 23.88 -14.28 5.02
CA LEU A 271 24.95 -13.41 5.48
C LEU A 271 25.88 -14.10 6.50
N THR A 272 25.32 -14.89 7.42
CA THR A 272 26.12 -15.71 8.36
C THR A 272 26.87 -16.83 7.66
N LEU A 273 26.28 -17.47 6.64
CA LEU A 273 26.98 -18.46 5.81
C LEU A 273 28.17 -17.85 5.07
N ILE A 274 28.00 -16.66 4.49
CA ILE A 274 29.09 -15.92 3.83
C ILE A 274 30.18 -15.58 4.86
N ALA A 275 29.81 -15.05 6.03
CA ALA A 275 30.76 -14.71 7.09
C ALA A 275 31.55 -15.94 7.58
N LEU A 276 30.88 -17.08 7.77
CA LEU A 276 31.53 -18.34 8.15
C LEU A 276 32.46 -18.87 7.05
N ALA A 277 32.09 -18.72 5.78
CA ALA A 277 32.93 -19.12 4.64
C ALA A 277 34.21 -18.27 4.58
N ILE A 278 34.11 -16.95 4.81
CA ILE A 278 35.25 -16.05 4.89
C ILE A 278 36.13 -16.41 6.10
N TRP A 279 35.54 -16.57 7.29
CA TRP A 279 36.26 -16.94 8.50
C TRP A 279 37.03 -18.26 8.35
N ARG A 280 36.38 -19.32 7.83
CA ARG A 280 37.04 -20.60 7.55
C ARG A 280 38.19 -20.45 6.56
N SER A 281 38.03 -19.62 5.54
CA SER A 281 39.07 -19.35 4.54
C SER A 281 40.27 -18.62 5.15
N VAL A 282 40.04 -17.65 6.04
CA VAL A 282 41.11 -16.92 6.76
C VAL A 282 41.82 -17.83 7.77
N VAL A 283 41.09 -18.63 8.54
CA VAL A 283 41.67 -19.55 9.54
C VAL A 283 42.47 -20.67 8.87
N ARG A 284 42.01 -21.24 7.75
CA ARG A 284 42.80 -22.23 6.99
C ARG A 284 44.13 -21.65 6.51
N ARG A 285 44.14 -20.42 6.00
CA ARG A 285 45.38 -19.74 5.57
C ARG A 285 46.38 -19.49 6.70
N ARG A 286 45.91 -19.34 7.94
CA ARG A 286 46.79 -19.20 9.12
C ARG A 286 47.38 -20.52 9.62
N LYS A 287 46.81 -21.67 9.26
CA LYS A 287 47.35 -23.00 9.64
C LYS A 287 48.32 -23.58 8.61
N THR A 288 48.39 -23.02 7.40
CA THR A 288 49.26 -23.50 6.30
C THR A 288 50.49 -22.61 6.09
N LYS A 289 50.63 -21.53 6.87
CA LYS A 289 51.88 -20.78 7.07
C LYS A 289 52.49 -21.21 8.38
#